data_AF-A0A1J4LYA4-F1
#
_entry.id   AF-A0A1J4LYA4-F1
#
_cell.length_a   1.000
_cell.length_b   1.000
_cell.length_c   1.000
_cell.angle_alpha   90.00
_cell.angle_beta   90.00
_cell.angle_gamma   90.00
#
_symmetry.space_group_name_H-M   'P 1'
#
loop_
_entity.id
_entity.type
_entity.pdbx_description
1 polymer ?
#
loop_
_entity_poly.entity_id
_entity_poly.type
_entity_poly.pdbx_seq_one_letter_code
_entity_poly.pdbx_strand_id
1 'polypeptide(L)' 'MKGSYQAANEWLEAHPLLWFVLAAVVPGLTYIGAQIVIGGESFATAAPLGAAFGLAFAVITVLGNWFFSD' A
#
# COMPACT_ATOMS: atom_id res chain seq x y z
N MET A 1 -11.04 19.64 12.72
CA MET A 1 -10.65 18.49 11.85
C MET A 1 -9.16 18.42 11.52
N LYS A 2 -8.38 19.52 11.49
CA LYS A 2 -6.91 19.44 11.25
C LYS A 2 -6.15 18.61 12.31
N GLY A 3 -6.58 18.65 13.58
CA GLY A 3 -5.88 17.94 14.66
C GLY A 3 -5.94 16.40 14.60
N SER A 4 -7.01 15.81 14.04
CA SER A 4 -7.12 14.34 13.99
C SER A 4 -6.26 13.71 12.89
N TYR A 5 -6.14 14.37 11.73
CA TYR A 5 -5.25 13.93 10.65
C TYR A 5 -3.79 14.07 11.04
N GLN A 6 -3.44 15.18 11.69
CA GLN A 6 -2.08 15.40 12.14
C GLN A 6 -1.65 14.39 13.21
N ALA A 7 -2.52 14.12 14.20
CA ALA A 7 -2.27 13.08 15.19
C ALA A 7 -2.17 11.67 14.58
N ALA A 8 -2.99 11.36 13.58
CA ALA A 8 -2.91 10.09 12.86
C ALA A 8 -1.62 9.98 12.03
N ASN A 9 -1.17 11.08 11.43
CA ASN A 9 0.09 11.12 10.67
C ASN A 9 1.30 10.93 11.59
N GLU A 10 1.39 11.68 12.69
CA GLU A 10 2.44 11.53 13.71
C GLU A 10 2.47 10.11 14.28
N TRP A 11 1.30 9.51 14.51
CA TRP A 11 1.21 8.13 14.98
C TRP A 11 1.68 7.12 13.92
N LEU A 12 1.34 7.32 12.64
CA LEU A 12 1.81 6.46 11.54
C LEU A 12 3.32 6.59 11.30
N GLU A 13 3.87 7.80 11.42
CA GLU A 13 5.32 8.04 11.36
C GLU A 13 6.06 7.26 12.47
N ALA A 14 5.46 7.18 13.67
CA ALA A 14 6.00 6.37 14.76
C ALA A 14 5.89 4.84 14.53
N HIS A 15 5.11 4.38 13.55
CA HIS A 15 4.88 2.96 13.27
C HIS A 15 5.25 2.61 11.81
N PRO A 16 6.55 2.60 11.46
CA PRO A 16 7.01 2.42 10.09
C PRO A 16 6.60 1.07 9.48
N LEU A 17 6.53 0.00 10.29
CA LEU A 17 6.05 -1.30 9.83
C LEU A 17 4.57 -1.27 9.48
N LEU A 18 3.75 -0.58 10.26
CA LEU A 18 2.32 -0.46 9.97
C LEU A 18 2.11 0.39 8.71
N TRP A 19 2.86 1.48 8.57
CA TRP A 19 2.86 2.28 7.36
C TRP A 19 3.21 1.44 6.12
N PHE A 20 4.27 0.64 6.21
CA PHE A 20 4.67 -0.28 5.13
C PHE A 20 3.57 -1.29 4.79
N VAL A 21 2.96 -1.92 5.80
CA VAL A 21 1.85 -2.86 5.61
C VAL A 21 0.67 -2.19 4.93
N LEU A 22 0.28 -0.98 5.35
CA LEU A 22 -0.78 -0.22 4.71
C LEU A 22 -0.44 0.13 3.26
N ALA A 23 0.79 0.58 3.01
CA ALA A 23 1.28 0.88 1.67
C ALA A 23 1.32 -0.35 0.76
N ALA A 24 1.46 -1.56 1.31
CA ALA A 24 1.37 -2.79 0.52
C ALA A 24 -0.07 -3.26 0.32
N VAL A 25 -0.86 -3.30 1.40
CA VAL A 25 -2.20 -3.89 1.40
C VAL A 25 -3.19 -3.05 0.60
N VAL A 26 -3.18 -1.72 0.75
CA VAL A 26 -4.18 -0.86 0.08
C VAL A 26 -4.07 -0.94 -1.45
N PRO A 27 -2.89 -0.75 -2.07
CA PRO A 27 -2.73 -0.91 -3.52
C PRO A 27 -2.93 -2.36 -3.97
N GLY A 28 -2.46 -3.34 -3.19
CA GLY A 28 -2.64 -4.75 -3.50
C GLY A 28 -4.10 -5.18 -3.58
N LEU A 29 -4.91 -4.82 -2.57
CA LEU A 29 -6.35 -5.09 -2.57
C LEU A 29 -7.07 -4.33 -3.69
N THR A 30 -6.65 -3.10 -3.97
CA THR A 30 -7.19 -2.30 -5.09
C THR A 30 -6.95 -3.00 -6.43
N TYR A 31 -5.73 -3.53 -6.64
CA TYR A 31 -5.38 -4.29 -7.83
C TYR A 31 -6.21 -5.57 -7.97
N ILE A 32 -6.35 -6.35 -6.88
CA ILE A 32 -7.16 -7.56 -6.86
C ILE A 32 -8.61 -7.24 -7.21
N GLY A 33 -9.17 -6.21 -6.59
CA GLY A 33 -10.54 -5.75 -6.86
C GLY A 33 -10.72 -5.35 -8.32
N ALA A 34 -9.75 -4.64 -8.90
CA ALA A 34 -9.79 -4.25 -10.31
C ALA A 34 -9.76 -5.47 -11.25
N GLN A 35 -8.89 -6.45 -10.98
CA GLN A 35 -8.80 -7.66 -11.82
C GLN A 35 -10.08 -8.51 -11.75
N ILE A 36 -10.70 -8.60 -10.58
CA ILE A 36 -11.95 -9.35 -10.42
C ILE A 36 -13.12 -8.62 -11.09
N VAL A 37 -13.26 -7.31 -10.84
CA VAL A 37 -14.43 -6.54 -11.30
C VAL A 37 -14.35 -6.17 -12.78
N ILE A 38 -13.15 -5.81 -13.27
CA ILE A 38 -12.93 -5.30 -14.62
C ILE A 38 -12.31 -6.37 -15.51
N GLY A 39 -11.31 -7.09 -15.00
CA GLY A 39 -10.60 -8.15 -15.75
C GLY A 39 -11.37 -9.46 -15.87
N GLY A 40 -12.39 -9.68 -15.02
CA GLY A 40 -13.12 -10.94 -14.94
C GLY A 40 -12.27 -12.11 -14.42
N GLU A 41 -11.14 -11.82 -13.77
CA GLU A 41 -10.25 -12.85 -13.24
C GLU A 41 -10.80 -13.47 -11.95
N SER A 42 -10.41 -14.72 -11.67
CA SER A 42 -10.70 -15.34 -10.38
C SER A 42 -9.82 -14.77 -9.27
N PHE A 43 -10.29 -14.80 -8.02
CA PHE A 43 -9.47 -14.39 -6.87
C PHE A 43 -8.16 -15.20 -6.77
N ALA A 44 -8.18 -16.49 -7.11
CA ALA A 44 -6.99 -17.34 -7.09
C ALA A 44 -5.91 -16.88 -8.08
N THR A 45 -6.32 -16.26 -9.20
CA THR A 45 -5.42 -15.68 -10.21
C THR A 45 -4.99 -14.27 -9.83
N ALA A 46 -5.91 -13.44 -9.34
CA ALA A 46 -5.66 -12.04 -9.02
C ALA A 46 -4.85 -11.84 -7.72
N ALA A 47 -5.03 -12.70 -6.72
CA ALA A 47 -4.44 -12.52 -5.40
C ALA A 47 -2.89 -12.52 -5.40
N PRO A 48 -2.19 -13.47 -6.07
CA PRO A 48 -0.74 -13.44 -6.15
C PRO A 48 -0.21 -12.18 -6.84
N LEU A 49 -0.85 -11.74 -7.93
CA LEU A 49 -0.47 -10.54 -8.66
C LEU A 49 -0.69 -9.28 -7.82
N GLY A 50 -1.81 -9.20 -7.10
CA GLY A 50 -2.08 -8.11 -6.17
C GLY A 50 -1.10 -8.04 -5.00
N ALA A 51 -0.71 -9.19 -4.45
CA ALA A 51 0.31 -9.25 -3.41
C ALA A 51 1.67 -8.74 -3.92
N ALA A 52 2.08 -9.17 -5.12
CA ALA A 52 3.30 -8.70 -5.76
C ALA A 52 3.25 -7.19 -6.05
N PHE A 53 2.12 -6.71 -6.58
CA PHE A 53 1.91 -5.29 -6.88
C PHE A 53 1.98 -4.43 -5.62
N GLY A 54 1.26 -4.83 -4.56
CA GLY A 54 1.27 -4.15 -3.27
C GLY A 54 2.67 -4.06 -2.66
N LEU A 55 3.39 -5.19 -2.61
CA LEU A 55 4.76 -5.22 -2.10
C LEU A 55 5.70 -4.32 -2.92
N ALA A 56 5.62 -4.38 -4.25
CA ALA A 56 6.43 -3.53 -5.12
C ALA A 56 6.17 -2.04 -4.86
N PHE A 57 4.90 -1.65 -4.73
CA PHE A 57 4.52 -0.29 -4.41
C PHE A 57 5.10 0.18 -3.08
N ALA A 58 4.99 -0.64 -2.03
CA ALA A 58 5.51 -0.32 -0.70
C ALA A 58 7.04 -0.14 -0.72
N VAL A 59 7.76 -1.04 -1.41
CA VAL A 59 9.22 -0.96 -1.55
C VAL A 59 9.63 0.31 -2.30
N ILE A 60 9.00 0.61 -3.44
CA ILE A 60 9.28 1.83 -4.22
C ILE A 60 9.01 3.09 -3.39
N THR A 61 7.93 3.10 -2.59
CA THR A 61 7.60 4.23 -1.72
C THR A 61 8.67 4.46 -0.66
N VAL A 62 9.14 3.39 -0.01
CA VAL A 62 10.22 3.49 0.98
C VAL A 62 11.53 3.94 0.35
N LEU A 63 11.91 3.35 -0.79
CA LEU A 63 13.14 3.71 -1.50
C LEU A 63 13.09 5.14 -2.03
N GLY A 64 11.95 5.56 -2.57
CA GLY A 64 11.73 6.94 -3.01
C GLY A 64 11.84 7.91 -1.85
N ASN A 65 11.19 7.62 -0.72
CA ASN A 65 11.30 8.44 0.48
C ASN A 65 12.76 8.55 0.96
N TRP A 66 13.51 7.45 0.94
CA TRP A 66 14.93 7.47 1.30
C TRP A 66 15.76 8.33 0.34
N PHE A 67 15.57 8.17 -0.98
CA PHE A 67 16.32 8.91 -2.00
C PHE A 67 16.07 10.42 -1.98
N PHE A 68 14.86 10.87 -1.60
CA PHE A 68 14.52 12.30 -1.51
C PHE A 68 14.71 12.91 -0.12
N SER A 69 15.11 12.10 0.87
CA SER A 69 15.40 12.56 2.23
C SER A 69 16.90 12.78 2.50
N ASP A 70 17.78 12.33 1.58
CA ASP A 70 19.21 12.69 1.50
C ASP A 70 19.42 13.99 0.70
#